data_AF-A0A9E4ETJ5-F1
#
_entry.id   AF-A0A9E4ETJ5-F1
#
_cell.length_a   1.000
_cell.length_b   1.000
_cell.length_c   1.000
_cell.angle_alpha   90.00
_cell.angle_beta   90.00
_cell.angle_gamma   90.00
#
_symmetry.space_group_name_H-M   'P 1'
#
loop_
_entity.id
_entity.type
_entity.pdbx_description
1 polymer ?
#
loop_
_entity_poly.entity_id
_entity_poly.type
_entity_poly.pdbx_seq_one_letter_code
_entity_poly.pdbx_strand_id
1 'polypeptide(L)'
;MIPLLSSLCYGPLEVCQLPRTWWKVLLRNAGILDEEYPDVSEGLDKSVLEVLNLDRETTLAYLRETMPDYLRFESWVLGQNDGTLDREAIETWNESVRTRIHTRPDKLEETTNDIGIPNDGAITSAVVLNGLQDWSLFYKRDLNGEFSAVSGHAAPLISSLDYGPLNVCQLPRTWLKILLKSRNLLHPDYPDMTEDGLDPRALRAVNVVPNDAVRFIRDNAPAYLDFEAWVLGQNDGRVDPGAVEEWNAFVRTRIHSEEKIVDIHNTLGLENDGCLTSAVVLNHVEDWHFAHADLTDRGPGLQ
;
A
#
# COMPACT_ATOMS: atom_id res chain seq x y z
N MET A 1 -9.66 -4.50 -10.66
CA MET A 1 -9.08 -4.19 -9.34
C MET A 1 -8.14 -2.99 -9.45
N ILE A 2 -8.26 -2.04 -8.52
CA ILE A 2 -7.38 -0.90 -8.32
C ILE A 2 -6.22 -1.36 -7.44
N PRO A 3 -4.96 -1.11 -7.83
CA PRO A 3 -3.81 -1.45 -7.00
C PRO A 3 -3.75 -0.54 -5.77
N LEU A 4 -3.81 -1.13 -4.57
CA LEU A 4 -3.75 -0.39 -3.31
C LEU A 4 -2.33 -0.18 -2.76
N LEU A 5 -1.31 -0.81 -3.35
CA LEU A 5 0.09 -0.58 -2.99
C LEU A 5 0.48 0.82 -3.43
N SER A 6 0.76 1.74 -2.50
CA SER A 6 1.11 3.12 -2.83
C SER A 6 2.50 3.25 -3.46
N SER A 7 2.80 4.42 -4.04
CA SER A 7 4.14 4.76 -4.51
C SER A 7 5.19 4.88 -3.39
N LEU A 8 4.78 5.04 -2.13
CA LEU A 8 5.70 5.06 -0.98
C LEU A 8 6.13 3.67 -0.53
N CYS A 9 5.47 2.62 -1.02
CA CYS A 9 5.83 1.26 -0.67
C CYS A 9 7.20 0.90 -1.23
N TYR A 10 8.00 0.22 -0.41
CA TYR A 10 9.29 -0.37 -0.77
C TYR A 10 9.45 -1.71 -0.04
N GLY A 11 10.22 -2.62 -0.66
CA GLY A 11 10.63 -3.88 -0.05
C GLY A 11 12.09 -3.86 0.42
N PRO A 12 12.72 -5.04 0.57
CA PRO A 12 14.12 -5.18 1.02
C PRO A 12 15.15 -4.39 0.20
N LEU A 13 14.93 -4.13 -1.09
CA LEU A 13 15.84 -3.28 -1.87
C LEU A 13 15.69 -1.78 -1.56
N GLU A 14 14.68 -1.42 -0.77
CA GLU A 14 14.35 -0.05 -0.35
C GLU A 14 14.02 0.88 -1.53
N VAL A 15 13.45 0.34 -2.61
CA VAL A 15 13.10 1.13 -3.80
C VAL A 15 11.60 1.45 -3.79
N CYS A 16 11.26 2.73 -3.56
CA CYS A 16 9.88 3.21 -3.69
C CYS A 16 9.33 2.94 -5.10
N GLN A 17 8.01 2.80 -5.22
CA GLN A 17 7.28 2.49 -6.47
C GLN A 17 7.48 1.06 -7.01
N LEU A 18 8.64 0.43 -6.82
CA LEU A 18 8.93 -0.90 -7.39
C LEU A 18 7.88 -1.97 -7.03
N PRO A 19 7.41 -2.09 -5.77
CA PRO A 19 6.31 -3.01 -5.44
C PRO A 19 5.02 -2.73 -6.19
N ARG A 20 4.68 -1.44 -6.35
CA ARG A 20 3.47 -1.04 -7.07
C ARG A 20 3.57 -1.39 -8.55
N THR A 21 4.71 -1.18 -9.19
CA THR A 21 4.94 -1.56 -10.60
C THR A 21 4.83 -3.07 -10.78
N TRP A 22 5.46 -3.87 -9.92
CA TRP A 22 5.32 -5.33 -9.89
C TRP A 22 3.85 -5.73 -9.83
N TRP A 23 3.13 -5.25 -8.81
CA TRP A 23 1.75 -5.66 -8.57
C TRP A 23 0.82 -5.33 -9.75
N LYS A 24 0.96 -4.14 -10.33
CA LYS A 24 0.17 -3.72 -11.49
C LYS A 24 0.36 -4.64 -12.69
N VAL A 25 1.60 -5.02 -13.00
CA VAL A 25 1.90 -5.89 -14.15
C VAL A 25 1.29 -7.28 -13.94
N LEU A 26 1.38 -7.81 -12.72
CA LEU A 26 0.79 -9.10 -12.34
C LEU A 26 -0.75 -9.07 -12.43
N LEU A 27 -1.39 -8.04 -11.87
CA LEU A 27 -2.85 -7.86 -11.97
C LEU A 27 -3.30 -7.77 -13.44
N ARG A 28 -2.55 -7.06 -14.30
CA ARG A 28 -2.86 -6.94 -15.73
C ARG A 28 -2.73 -8.29 -16.43
N ASN A 29 -1.65 -9.03 -16.16
CA ASN A 29 -1.41 -10.35 -16.74
C ASN A 29 -2.49 -11.36 -16.34
N ALA A 30 -2.99 -11.27 -15.12
CA ALA A 30 -4.10 -12.08 -14.62
C ALA A 30 -5.49 -11.60 -15.10
N GLY A 31 -5.57 -10.54 -15.91
CA GLY A 31 -6.84 -10.01 -16.43
C GLY A 31 -7.74 -9.33 -15.40
N ILE A 32 -7.20 -8.98 -14.22
CA ILE A 32 -7.98 -8.39 -13.13
C ILE A 32 -7.65 -6.93 -12.84
N LEU A 33 -6.55 -6.40 -13.39
CA LEU A 33 -6.32 -4.95 -13.37
C LEU A 33 -7.43 -4.27 -14.15
N ASP A 34 -7.97 -3.21 -13.58
CA ASP A 34 -8.96 -2.41 -14.28
C ASP A 34 -8.49 -1.94 -15.67
N GLU A 35 -9.39 -1.95 -16.65
CA GLU A 35 -9.07 -1.64 -18.04
C GLU A 35 -8.56 -0.21 -18.25
N GLU A 36 -9.10 0.76 -17.50
CA GLU A 36 -8.71 2.16 -17.57
C GLU A 36 -7.43 2.44 -16.75
N TYR A 37 -7.01 1.51 -15.89
CA TYR A 37 -5.81 1.65 -15.08
C TYR A 37 -4.54 1.29 -15.87
N PRO A 38 -3.56 2.19 -16.01
CA PRO A 38 -2.35 1.89 -16.77
C PRO A 38 -1.54 0.78 -16.08
N ASP A 39 -1.14 -0.28 -16.79
CA ASP A 39 -0.30 -1.34 -16.21
C ASP A 39 1.13 -0.82 -15.94
N VAL A 40 1.72 -0.12 -16.91
CA VAL A 40 3.03 0.53 -16.80
C VAL A 40 2.92 1.93 -17.37
N SER A 41 2.92 2.92 -16.48
CA SER A 41 2.84 4.33 -16.87
C SER A 41 4.18 4.88 -17.36
N GLU A 42 4.12 5.87 -18.25
CA GLU A 42 5.30 6.67 -18.65
C GLU A 42 5.83 7.58 -17.52
N GLY A 43 5.20 7.54 -16.33
CA GLY A 43 5.60 8.29 -15.15
C GLY A 43 6.49 7.46 -14.22
N LEU A 44 6.01 7.25 -12.99
CA LEU A 44 6.80 6.62 -11.92
C LEU A 44 7.24 5.19 -12.26
N ASP A 45 6.44 4.41 -12.99
CA ASP A 45 6.79 3.03 -13.34
C ASP A 45 7.98 2.98 -14.30
N LYS A 46 8.02 3.86 -15.29
CA LYS A 46 9.19 3.97 -16.18
C LYS A 46 10.42 4.42 -15.42
N SER A 47 10.29 5.49 -14.63
CA SER A 47 11.44 6.07 -13.93
C SER A 47 12.06 5.13 -12.89
N VAL A 48 11.27 4.31 -12.20
CA VAL A 48 11.84 3.33 -11.25
C VAL A 48 12.65 2.25 -11.97
N LEU A 49 12.25 1.82 -13.17
CA LEU A 49 13.03 0.88 -13.98
C LEU A 49 14.34 1.52 -14.47
N GLU A 50 14.29 2.78 -14.90
CA GLU A 50 15.47 3.53 -15.33
C GLU A 50 16.48 3.72 -14.18
N VAL A 51 16.02 4.07 -12.98
CA VAL A 51 16.86 4.19 -11.77
C VAL A 51 17.59 2.88 -11.46
N LEU A 52 16.93 1.74 -11.72
CA LEU A 52 17.47 0.40 -11.49
C LEU A 52 18.22 -0.18 -12.70
N ASN A 53 18.43 0.63 -13.75
CA ASN A 53 19.07 0.21 -15.00
C ASN A 53 18.43 -1.05 -15.61
N LEU A 54 17.11 -1.17 -15.51
CA LEU A 54 16.35 -2.30 -16.02
C LEU A 54 15.81 -2.00 -17.41
N ASP A 55 15.99 -2.94 -18.34
CA ASP A 55 15.28 -2.90 -19.62
C ASP A 55 13.79 -3.17 -19.40
N ARG A 56 12.95 -2.27 -19.92
CA ARG A 56 11.50 -2.33 -19.71
C ARG A 56 10.91 -3.61 -20.29
N GLU A 57 11.20 -3.92 -21.54
CA GLU A 57 10.57 -5.07 -22.22
C GLU A 57 11.01 -6.39 -21.59
N THR A 58 12.29 -6.52 -21.25
CA THR A 58 12.84 -7.67 -20.54
C THR A 58 12.20 -7.84 -19.15
N THR A 59 12.02 -6.75 -18.42
CA THR A 59 11.35 -6.77 -17.10
C THR A 59 9.90 -7.21 -17.21
N LEU A 60 9.16 -6.65 -18.18
CA LEU A 60 7.76 -7.00 -18.38
C LEU A 60 7.59 -8.43 -18.88
N ALA A 61 8.48 -8.92 -19.75
CA ALA A 61 8.50 -10.31 -20.17
C ALA A 61 8.69 -11.22 -18.96
N TYR A 62 9.71 -10.98 -18.13
CA TYR A 62 9.96 -11.78 -16.92
C TYR A 62 8.75 -11.81 -15.97
N LEU A 63 8.15 -10.65 -15.66
CA LEU A 63 7.00 -10.56 -14.77
C LEU A 63 5.78 -11.32 -15.32
N ARG A 64 5.49 -11.19 -16.62
CA ARG A 64 4.32 -11.81 -17.26
C ARG A 64 4.49 -13.31 -17.48
N GLU A 65 5.70 -13.77 -17.81
CA GLU A 65 5.99 -15.18 -18.08
C GLU A 65 6.14 -15.99 -16.80
N THR A 66 6.73 -15.42 -15.76
CA THR A 66 7.07 -16.17 -14.54
C THR A 66 6.14 -15.88 -13.36
N MET A 67 5.40 -14.75 -13.39
CA MET A 67 4.52 -14.30 -12.30
C MET A 67 5.17 -14.46 -10.91
N PRO A 68 6.38 -13.91 -10.69
CA PRO A 68 7.16 -14.18 -9.50
C PRO A 68 6.53 -13.52 -8.26
N ASP A 69 6.69 -14.13 -7.09
CA ASP A 69 6.48 -13.40 -5.84
C ASP A 69 7.45 -12.21 -5.74
N TYR A 70 7.15 -11.26 -4.85
CA TYR A 70 7.92 -10.01 -4.81
C TYR A 70 9.40 -10.21 -4.44
N LEU A 71 9.71 -11.16 -3.57
CA LEU A 71 11.10 -11.42 -3.15
C LEU A 71 11.91 -12.06 -4.28
N ARG A 72 11.29 -12.94 -5.07
CA ARG A 72 11.89 -13.48 -6.31
C ARG A 72 12.07 -12.39 -7.35
N PHE A 73 11.16 -11.43 -7.43
CA PHE A 73 11.32 -10.29 -8.32
C PHE A 73 12.49 -9.41 -7.92
N GLU A 74 12.62 -9.02 -6.64
CA GLU A 74 13.79 -8.27 -6.16
C GLU A 74 15.11 -9.03 -6.36
N SER A 75 15.11 -10.35 -6.12
CA SER A 75 16.29 -11.19 -6.39
C SER A 75 16.67 -11.16 -7.88
N TRP A 76 15.68 -11.16 -8.79
CA TRP A 76 15.92 -11.03 -10.22
C TRP A 76 16.46 -9.65 -10.59
N VAL A 77 15.91 -8.57 -10.00
CA VAL A 77 16.39 -7.19 -10.18
C VAL A 77 17.86 -7.04 -9.77
N LEU A 78 18.26 -7.62 -8.63
CA LEU A 78 19.66 -7.69 -8.22
C LEU A 78 20.51 -8.46 -9.24
N GLY A 79 20.01 -9.59 -9.74
CA GLY A 79 20.68 -10.39 -10.76
C GLY A 79 20.89 -9.65 -12.08
N GLN A 80 20.01 -8.71 -12.46
CA GLN A 80 20.19 -7.86 -13.64
C GLN A 80 21.29 -6.79 -13.45
N ASN A 81 21.74 -6.57 -12.22
CA ASN A 81 22.73 -5.54 -11.87
C ASN A 81 23.96 -6.15 -11.18
N ASP A 82 24.35 -7.37 -11.58
CA ASP A 82 25.53 -8.09 -11.05
C ASP A 82 25.56 -8.21 -9.52
N GLY A 83 24.37 -8.22 -8.89
CA GLY A 83 24.20 -8.35 -7.43
C GLY A 83 24.33 -7.05 -6.64
N THR A 84 24.45 -5.88 -7.28
CA THR A 84 24.60 -4.58 -6.61
C THR A 84 23.73 -3.51 -7.23
N LEU A 85 23.31 -2.52 -6.44
CA LEU A 85 22.53 -1.36 -6.93
C LEU A 85 23.19 -0.06 -6.50
N ASP A 86 23.01 0.98 -7.31
CA ASP A 86 23.44 2.33 -6.97
C ASP A 86 22.56 2.89 -5.84
N ARG A 87 23.13 2.91 -4.63
CA ARG A 87 22.42 3.38 -3.43
C ARG A 87 22.15 4.87 -3.46
N GLU A 88 23.04 5.68 -4.01
CA GLU A 88 22.85 7.13 -4.11
C GLU A 88 21.72 7.47 -5.09
N ALA A 89 21.65 6.76 -6.21
CA ALA A 89 20.54 6.89 -7.16
C ALA A 89 19.20 6.48 -6.53
N ILE A 90 19.17 5.38 -5.75
CA ILE A 90 17.97 4.93 -5.05
C ILE A 90 17.52 5.93 -3.98
N GLU A 91 18.45 6.46 -3.18
CA GLU A 91 18.14 7.48 -2.16
C GLU A 91 17.56 8.74 -2.81
N THR A 92 18.20 9.22 -3.88
CA THR A 92 17.73 10.38 -4.66
C THR A 92 16.34 10.12 -5.25
N TRP A 93 16.11 8.93 -5.82
CA TRP A 93 14.83 8.50 -6.35
C TRP A 93 13.75 8.52 -5.26
N ASN A 94 14.02 7.87 -4.13
CA ASN A 94 13.06 7.76 -3.03
C ASN A 94 12.68 9.14 -2.48
N GLU A 95 13.64 10.05 -2.34
CA GLU A 95 13.37 11.42 -1.92
C GLU A 95 12.49 12.16 -2.94
N SER A 96 12.76 11.97 -4.23
CA SER A 96 11.92 12.55 -5.31
C SER A 96 10.48 12.03 -5.28
N VAL A 97 10.27 10.76 -4.89
CA VAL A 97 8.93 10.18 -4.74
C VAL A 97 8.24 10.78 -3.51
N ARG A 98 8.92 10.83 -2.36
CA ARG A 98 8.34 11.34 -1.10
C ARG A 98 7.94 12.82 -1.19
N THR A 99 8.74 13.62 -1.88
CA THR A 99 8.52 15.07 -2.03
C THR A 99 7.73 15.44 -3.28
N ARG A 100 7.26 14.45 -4.05
CA ARG A 100 6.57 14.68 -5.31
C ARG A 100 5.30 15.49 -5.12
N ILE A 101 5.15 16.54 -5.92
CA ILE A 101 3.93 17.34 -6.05
C ILE A 101 3.31 17.16 -7.44
N HIS A 102 1.99 17.30 -7.57
CA HIS A 102 1.35 17.34 -8.88
C HIS A 102 1.61 18.71 -9.52
N THR A 103 2.38 18.74 -10.61
CA THR A 103 2.72 19.98 -11.34
C THR A 103 1.83 20.22 -12.56
N ARG A 104 1.01 19.23 -12.94
CA ARG A 104 0.12 19.27 -14.10
C ARG A 104 -1.31 19.64 -13.67
N PRO A 105 -1.83 20.83 -14.04
CA PRO A 105 -3.15 21.29 -13.58
C PRO A 105 -4.30 20.38 -13.99
N ASP A 106 -4.25 19.83 -15.21
CA ASP A 106 -5.23 18.87 -15.74
C ASP A 106 -5.28 17.58 -14.91
N LYS A 107 -4.11 17.02 -14.57
CA LYS A 107 -4.05 15.82 -13.73
C LYS A 107 -4.53 16.10 -12.31
N LEU A 108 -4.23 17.28 -11.76
CA LEU A 108 -4.71 17.67 -10.44
C LEU A 108 -6.23 17.82 -10.42
N GLU A 109 -6.82 18.44 -11.45
CA GLU A 109 -8.27 18.57 -11.61
C GLU A 109 -8.95 17.20 -11.75
N GLU A 110 -8.45 16.32 -12.62
CA GLU A 110 -8.92 14.93 -12.74
C GLU A 110 -8.89 14.20 -11.39
N THR A 111 -7.74 14.25 -10.70
CA THR A 111 -7.53 13.54 -9.44
C THR A 111 -8.46 14.05 -8.33
N THR A 112 -8.58 15.37 -8.20
CA THR A 112 -9.46 15.98 -7.17
C THR A 112 -10.94 15.72 -7.46
N ASN A 113 -11.36 15.71 -8.73
CA ASN A 113 -12.72 15.33 -9.14
C ASN A 113 -13.04 13.86 -8.81
N ASP A 114 -12.13 12.92 -9.10
CA ASP A 114 -12.32 11.49 -8.81
C ASP A 114 -12.43 11.21 -7.31
N ILE A 115 -11.65 11.94 -6.50
CA ILE A 115 -11.68 11.89 -5.04
C ILE A 115 -12.97 12.55 -4.51
N GLY A 116 -13.44 13.62 -5.16
CA GLY A 116 -14.58 14.42 -4.71
C GLY A 116 -14.20 15.55 -3.75
N ILE A 117 -13.01 16.12 -3.88
CA ILE A 117 -12.52 17.24 -3.06
C ILE A 117 -12.34 18.52 -3.88
N PRO A 118 -12.41 19.72 -3.26
CA PRO A 118 -12.10 20.96 -3.94
C PRO A 118 -10.65 20.98 -4.47
N ASN A 119 -10.45 21.54 -5.67
CA ASN A 119 -9.13 21.85 -6.21
C ASN A 119 -8.66 23.23 -5.72
N ASP A 120 -8.44 23.37 -4.42
CA ASP A 120 -8.03 24.62 -3.76
C ASP A 120 -6.54 24.65 -3.35
N GLY A 121 -5.82 23.55 -3.64
CA GLY A 121 -4.40 23.41 -3.30
C GLY A 121 -4.12 23.01 -1.85
N ALA A 122 -5.13 22.62 -1.07
CA ALA A 122 -4.93 22.18 0.32
C ALA A 122 -4.05 20.91 0.43
N ILE A 123 -4.09 20.03 -0.56
CA ILE A 123 -3.24 18.83 -0.65
C ILE A 123 -2.38 18.95 -1.91
N THR A 124 -1.07 19.09 -1.73
CA THR A 124 -0.12 19.26 -2.85
C THR A 124 0.69 17.99 -3.15
N SER A 125 0.79 17.08 -2.18
CA SER A 125 1.53 15.82 -2.34
C SER A 125 0.86 14.95 -3.39
N ALA A 126 1.60 14.65 -4.46
CA ALA A 126 1.13 13.77 -5.52
C ALA A 126 0.89 12.35 -5.00
N VAL A 127 1.70 11.89 -4.04
CA VAL A 127 1.54 10.53 -3.51
C VAL A 127 0.28 10.41 -2.66
N VAL A 128 0.01 11.39 -1.80
CA VAL A 128 -1.24 11.40 -1.01
C VAL A 128 -2.45 11.45 -1.94
N LEU A 129 -2.43 12.33 -2.95
CA LEU A 129 -3.52 12.44 -3.92
C LEU A 129 -3.72 11.15 -4.72
N ASN A 130 -2.66 10.50 -5.18
CA ASN A 130 -2.75 9.22 -5.89
C ASN A 130 -3.32 8.12 -4.97
N GLY A 131 -2.88 8.06 -3.70
CA GLY A 131 -3.42 7.13 -2.71
C GLY A 131 -4.91 7.34 -2.47
N LEU A 132 -5.33 8.59 -2.22
CA LEU A 132 -6.74 8.95 -2.06
C LEU A 132 -7.59 8.58 -3.29
N GLN A 133 -7.06 8.81 -4.50
CA GLN A 133 -7.73 8.44 -5.74
C GLN A 133 -7.90 6.93 -5.83
N ASP A 134 -6.84 6.14 -5.60
CA ASP A 134 -6.91 4.68 -5.59
C ASP A 134 -7.91 4.17 -4.55
N TRP A 135 -7.88 4.70 -3.33
CA TRP A 135 -8.79 4.28 -2.26
C TRP A 135 -10.24 4.62 -2.59
N SER A 136 -10.51 5.79 -3.20
CA SER A 136 -11.83 6.20 -3.68
C SER A 136 -12.33 5.28 -4.80
N LEU A 137 -11.49 5.00 -5.80
CA LEU A 137 -11.83 4.11 -6.91
C LEU A 137 -12.05 2.67 -6.44
N PHE A 138 -11.20 2.15 -5.55
CA PHE A 138 -11.38 0.85 -4.92
C PHE A 138 -12.70 0.79 -4.14
N TYR A 139 -12.96 1.79 -3.29
CA TYR A 139 -14.18 1.86 -2.50
C TYR A 139 -15.45 1.86 -3.37
N LYS A 140 -15.46 2.65 -4.46
CA LYS A 140 -16.59 2.77 -5.38
C LYS A 140 -16.80 1.52 -6.23
N ARG A 141 -15.72 0.91 -6.74
CA ARG A 141 -15.80 -0.15 -7.74
C ARG A 141 -15.55 -1.54 -7.17
N ASP A 142 -14.49 -1.70 -6.40
CA ASP A 142 -13.97 -3.02 -6.06
C ASP A 142 -14.51 -3.55 -4.73
N LEU A 143 -14.76 -2.72 -3.71
CA LEU A 143 -15.17 -3.19 -2.36
C LEU A 143 -16.39 -4.13 -2.36
N ASN A 144 -17.30 -3.96 -3.32
CA ASN A 144 -18.49 -4.82 -3.52
C ASN A 144 -18.45 -5.59 -4.85
N GLY A 145 -17.39 -5.41 -5.66
CA GLY A 145 -17.29 -5.99 -6.99
C GLY A 145 -16.79 -7.43 -6.97
N GLU A 146 -16.91 -8.11 -8.12
CA GLU A 146 -16.36 -9.46 -8.33
C GLU A 146 -14.82 -9.50 -8.20
N PHE A 147 -14.18 -8.34 -8.25
CA PHE A 147 -12.74 -8.14 -8.08
C PHE A 147 -12.32 -7.82 -6.65
N SER A 148 -13.25 -7.71 -5.68
CA SER A 148 -12.95 -7.34 -4.27
C SER A 148 -11.90 -8.23 -3.59
N ALA A 149 -11.83 -9.48 -4.01
CA ALA A 149 -11.03 -10.50 -3.38
C ALA A 149 -10.67 -11.57 -4.40
N VAL A 150 -9.38 -11.74 -4.68
CA VAL A 150 -8.93 -12.72 -5.69
C VAL A 150 -9.25 -14.16 -5.24
N SER A 151 -9.61 -14.38 -3.97
CA SER A 151 -10.02 -15.68 -3.42
C SER A 151 -11.27 -15.63 -2.50
N GLY A 152 -12.05 -14.55 -2.56
CA GLY A 152 -13.09 -14.26 -1.55
C GLY A 152 -12.55 -13.63 -0.26
N HIS A 153 -11.23 -13.56 -0.10
CA HIS A 153 -10.56 -12.69 0.86
C HIS A 153 -9.47 -11.80 0.21
N ALA A 154 -8.99 -10.80 0.96
CA ALA A 154 -8.01 -9.82 0.53
C ALA A 154 -7.06 -9.46 1.69
N ALA A 155 -5.76 -9.52 1.41
CA ALA A 155 -4.74 -8.90 2.26
C ALA A 155 -4.91 -7.37 2.22
N PRO A 156 -4.73 -6.65 3.34
CA PRO A 156 -4.93 -5.20 3.40
C PRO A 156 -3.73 -4.45 2.80
N LEU A 157 -3.65 -4.39 1.48
CA LEU A 157 -2.48 -3.92 0.72
C LEU A 157 -2.10 -2.43 0.85
N ILE A 158 -2.86 -1.63 1.60
CA ILE A 158 -2.46 -0.27 1.99
C ILE A 158 -1.34 -0.37 3.02
N SER A 159 -0.24 0.35 2.80
CA SER A 159 0.94 0.30 3.68
C SER A 159 0.66 0.89 5.07
N SER A 160 1.40 0.40 6.07
CA SER A 160 1.46 1.10 7.37
C SER A 160 2.07 2.50 7.28
N LEU A 161 2.83 2.80 6.22
CA LEU A 161 3.39 4.13 5.95
C LEU A 161 2.42 5.06 5.25
N ASP A 162 1.30 4.56 4.72
CA ASP A 162 0.36 5.41 4.02
C ASP A 162 -0.42 6.29 5.01
N TYR A 163 -0.67 7.52 4.59
CA TYR A 163 -1.38 8.53 5.35
C TYR A 163 -2.27 9.37 4.44
N GLY A 164 -3.37 9.87 5.01
CA GLY A 164 -4.26 10.83 4.37
C GLY A 164 -3.96 12.28 4.76
N PRO A 165 -4.89 13.21 4.47
CA PRO A 165 -4.88 14.61 4.90
C PRO A 165 -4.47 14.88 6.36
N LEU A 166 -4.83 14.02 7.32
CA LEU A 166 -4.43 14.18 8.73
C LEU A 166 -2.97 13.80 9.00
N ASN A 167 -2.25 13.31 7.99
CA ASN A 167 -0.86 12.90 8.07
C ASN A 167 -0.60 11.79 9.10
N VAL A 168 -1.58 10.91 9.35
CA VAL A 168 -1.44 9.81 10.31
C VAL A 168 -1.14 8.52 9.56
N CYS A 169 0.09 8.02 9.66
CA CYS A 169 0.47 6.70 9.16
C CYS A 169 -0.47 5.63 9.75
N GLN A 170 -0.67 4.51 9.05
CA GLN A 170 -1.53 3.38 9.46
C GLN A 170 -3.04 3.67 9.48
N LEU A 171 -3.49 4.93 9.56
CA LEU A 171 -4.92 5.25 9.64
C LEU A 171 -5.70 4.78 8.39
N PRO A 172 -5.21 4.97 7.14
CA PRO A 172 -5.85 4.39 5.95
C PRO A 172 -5.90 2.86 5.97
N ARG A 173 -4.82 2.20 6.41
CA ARG A 173 -4.79 0.74 6.54
C ARG A 173 -5.79 0.23 7.58
N THR A 174 -5.91 0.93 8.71
CA THR A 174 -6.87 0.61 9.78
C THR A 174 -8.31 0.68 9.25
N TRP A 175 -8.64 1.74 8.52
CA TRP A 175 -9.93 1.90 7.85
C TRP A 175 -10.22 0.72 6.90
N LEU A 176 -9.27 0.40 6.02
CA LEU A 176 -9.42 -0.70 5.07
C LEU A 176 -9.64 -2.04 5.76
N LYS A 177 -8.85 -2.37 6.79
CA LYS A 177 -8.97 -3.62 7.54
C LYS A 177 -10.36 -3.81 8.14
N ILE A 178 -10.90 -2.77 8.81
CA ILE A 178 -12.22 -2.82 9.43
C ILE A 178 -13.31 -2.94 8.36
N LEU A 179 -13.18 -2.22 7.25
CA LEU A 179 -14.11 -2.34 6.11
C LEU A 179 -14.11 -3.75 5.52
N LEU A 180 -12.94 -4.30 5.17
CA LEU A 180 -12.81 -5.65 4.63
C LEU A 180 -13.41 -6.66 5.61
N LYS A 181 -13.15 -6.53 6.91
CA LYS A 181 -13.73 -7.43 7.92
C LYS A 181 -15.24 -7.33 7.97
N SER A 182 -15.82 -6.12 7.91
CA SER A 182 -17.27 -5.90 7.92
C SER A 182 -17.99 -6.57 6.74
N ARG A 183 -17.25 -6.83 5.66
CA ARG A 183 -17.74 -7.48 4.43
C ARG A 183 -17.34 -8.95 4.31
N ASN A 184 -16.71 -9.52 5.34
CA ASN A 184 -16.12 -10.87 5.31
C ASN A 184 -15.08 -11.05 4.19
N LEU A 185 -14.38 -9.97 3.83
CA LEU A 185 -13.34 -9.97 2.80
C LEU A 185 -11.92 -9.94 3.39
N LEU A 186 -11.74 -9.74 4.69
CA LEU A 186 -10.39 -9.68 5.27
C LEU A 186 -9.74 -11.07 5.24
N HIS A 187 -8.51 -11.15 4.76
CA HIS A 187 -7.73 -12.39 4.74
C HIS A 187 -7.69 -13.08 6.13
N PRO A 188 -7.89 -14.40 6.24
CA PRO A 188 -8.05 -15.10 7.53
C PRO A 188 -6.89 -14.91 8.52
N ASP A 189 -5.66 -14.77 8.01
CA ASP A 189 -4.47 -14.56 8.84
C ASP A 189 -4.34 -13.13 9.38
N TYR A 190 -5.21 -12.21 8.94
CA TYR A 190 -5.25 -10.86 9.49
C TYR A 190 -6.26 -10.78 10.63
N PRO A 191 -5.82 -10.37 11.84
CA PRO A 191 -6.77 -10.04 12.87
C PRO A 191 -7.55 -8.78 12.44
N ASP A 192 -8.76 -8.68 12.97
CA ASP A 192 -9.58 -7.47 12.92
C ASP A 192 -8.92 -6.35 13.76
N MET A 193 -9.60 -5.78 14.75
CA MET A 193 -9.00 -4.87 15.72
C MET A 193 -8.39 -5.67 16.87
N THR A 194 -7.06 -5.64 16.99
CA THR A 194 -6.35 -6.17 18.17
C THR A 194 -6.38 -5.16 19.32
N GLU A 195 -6.03 -5.57 20.54
CA GLU A 195 -6.00 -4.67 21.71
C GLU A 195 -4.79 -3.71 21.68
N ASP A 196 -3.63 -4.25 21.29
CA ASP A 196 -2.31 -3.60 21.41
C ASP A 196 -1.55 -3.43 20.08
N GLY A 197 -2.15 -3.85 18.95
CA GLY A 197 -1.53 -3.72 17.64
C GLY A 197 -1.46 -2.28 17.13
N LEU A 198 -1.02 -2.11 15.88
CA LEU A 198 -0.88 -0.78 15.28
C LEU A 198 -2.23 -0.07 15.09
N ASP A 199 -3.28 -0.79 14.70
CA ASP A 199 -4.60 -0.23 14.42
C ASP A 199 -5.20 0.57 15.60
N PRO A 200 -5.32 0.01 16.83
CA PRO A 200 -5.86 0.78 17.95
C PRO A 200 -4.91 1.91 18.38
N ARG A 201 -3.60 1.75 18.19
CA ARG A 201 -2.61 2.78 18.56
C ARG A 201 -2.64 3.97 17.61
N ALA A 202 -2.84 3.76 16.31
CA ALA A 202 -3.05 4.84 15.33
C ALA A 202 -4.26 5.70 15.71
N LEU A 203 -5.37 5.06 16.10
CA LEU A 203 -6.58 5.75 16.56
C LEU A 203 -6.33 6.53 17.86
N ARG A 204 -5.66 5.92 18.84
CA ARG A 204 -5.31 6.58 20.10
C ARG A 204 -4.36 7.76 19.90
N ALA A 205 -3.45 7.71 18.92
CA ALA A 205 -2.55 8.82 18.59
C ALA A 205 -3.30 10.08 18.13
N VAL A 206 -4.51 9.91 17.59
CA VAL A 206 -5.44 11.00 17.27
C VAL A 206 -6.64 11.04 18.21
N ASN A 207 -6.47 10.57 19.45
CA ASN A 207 -7.47 10.64 20.53
C ASN A 207 -8.87 10.10 20.13
N VAL A 208 -8.88 9.09 19.26
CA VAL A 208 -10.09 8.33 18.89
C VAL A 208 -10.13 7.04 19.70
N VAL A 209 -11.28 6.76 20.30
CA VAL A 209 -11.54 5.49 20.99
C VAL A 209 -11.67 4.36 19.94
N PRO A 210 -10.86 3.28 20.00
CA PRO A 210 -10.87 2.25 18.96
C PRO A 210 -12.24 1.61 18.69
N ASN A 211 -13.01 1.33 19.74
CA ASN A 211 -14.34 0.75 19.61
C ASN A 211 -15.34 1.67 18.90
N ASP A 212 -15.19 2.99 19.05
CA ASP A 212 -16.07 3.94 18.38
C ASP A 212 -15.74 4.01 16.88
N ALA A 213 -14.46 3.95 16.50
CA ALA A 213 -14.06 3.85 15.10
C ALA A 213 -14.55 2.56 14.44
N VAL A 214 -14.38 1.42 15.14
CA VAL A 214 -14.88 0.12 14.66
C VAL A 214 -16.38 0.17 14.44
N ARG A 215 -17.14 0.69 15.41
CA ARG A 215 -18.59 0.86 15.29
C ARG A 215 -18.96 1.77 14.13
N PHE A 216 -18.34 2.94 14.05
CA PHE A 216 -18.61 3.91 12.97
C PHE A 216 -18.37 3.31 11.59
N ILE A 217 -17.23 2.65 11.37
CA ILE A 217 -16.91 2.06 10.07
C ILE A 217 -17.87 0.93 9.71
N ARG A 218 -18.25 0.07 10.67
CA ARG A 218 -19.17 -1.05 10.42
C ARG A 218 -20.60 -0.59 10.14
N ASP A 219 -21.07 0.41 10.87
CA ASP A 219 -22.44 0.90 10.77
C ASP A 219 -22.65 1.74 9.50
N ASN A 220 -21.62 2.45 9.04
CA ASN A 220 -21.74 3.43 7.97
C ASN A 220 -21.00 3.04 6.68
N ALA A 221 -20.05 2.10 6.76
CA ALA A 221 -19.13 1.74 5.68
C ALA A 221 -18.58 2.97 4.91
N PRO A 222 -17.97 3.96 5.59
CA PRO A 222 -17.60 5.24 5.00
C PRO A 222 -16.49 5.12 3.95
N ALA A 223 -16.46 6.02 2.96
CA ALA A 223 -15.25 6.24 2.18
C ALA A 223 -14.14 6.80 3.09
N TYR A 224 -12.87 6.68 2.69
CA TYR A 224 -11.75 7.06 3.58
C TYR A 224 -11.82 8.53 4.03
N LEU A 225 -12.15 9.46 3.14
CA LEU A 225 -12.27 10.88 3.52
C LEU A 225 -13.44 11.16 4.47
N ASP A 226 -14.54 10.41 4.37
CA ASP A 226 -15.65 10.52 5.32
C ASP A 226 -15.23 10.00 6.71
N PHE A 227 -14.44 8.91 6.73
CA PHE A 227 -13.85 8.40 7.97
C PHE A 227 -12.86 9.39 8.59
N GLU A 228 -11.99 9.99 7.79
CA GLU A 228 -11.02 10.95 8.26
C GLU A 228 -11.67 12.25 8.75
N ALA A 229 -12.75 12.70 8.09
CA ALA A 229 -13.59 13.79 8.57
C ALA A 229 -14.27 13.44 9.90
N TRP A 230 -14.75 12.21 10.08
CA TRP A 230 -15.29 11.74 11.35
C TRP A 230 -14.24 11.73 12.46
N VAL A 231 -13.01 11.26 12.19
CA VAL A 231 -11.87 11.32 13.12
C VAL A 231 -11.59 12.76 13.54
N LEU A 232 -11.57 13.69 12.60
CA LEU A 232 -11.36 15.11 12.89
C LEU A 232 -12.49 15.68 13.76
N GLY A 233 -13.73 15.26 13.51
CA GLY A 233 -14.90 15.60 14.32
C GLY A 233 -14.86 15.05 15.75
N GLN A 234 -14.17 13.93 16.00
CA GLN A 234 -13.92 13.43 17.37
C GLN A 234 -12.94 14.31 18.16
N ASN A 235 -12.25 15.24 17.48
CA ASN A 235 -11.18 16.05 18.06
C ASN A 235 -11.42 17.55 17.88
N ASP A 236 -12.68 17.99 17.94
CA ASP A 236 -13.06 19.41 17.82
C ASP A 236 -12.47 20.12 16.58
N GLY A 237 -12.28 19.37 15.49
CA GLY A 237 -11.77 19.92 14.23
C GLY A 237 -10.24 19.93 14.10
N ARG A 238 -9.47 19.34 15.02
CA ARG A 238 -7.99 19.32 14.94
C ARG A 238 -7.36 18.08 15.57
N VAL A 239 -6.29 17.56 14.98
CA VAL A 239 -5.43 16.55 15.63
C VAL A 239 -4.18 17.22 16.23
N ASP A 240 -3.58 16.61 17.25
CA ASP A 240 -2.34 17.11 17.85
C ASP A 240 -1.14 16.81 16.91
N PRO A 241 -0.49 17.83 16.32
CA PRO A 241 0.61 17.60 15.39
C PRO A 241 1.81 16.90 16.03
N GLY A 242 2.07 17.15 17.32
CA GLY A 242 3.19 16.52 18.02
C GLY A 242 2.97 15.03 18.24
N ALA A 243 1.74 14.65 18.61
CA ALA A 243 1.36 13.25 18.75
C ALA A 243 1.39 12.51 17.40
N VAL A 244 0.95 13.17 16.32
CA VAL A 244 1.03 12.62 14.95
C VAL A 244 2.49 12.42 14.52
N GLU A 245 3.37 13.39 14.79
CA GLU A 245 4.80 13.29 14.46
C GLU A 245 5.47 12.14 15.23
N GLU A 246 5.24 12.04 16.54
CA GLU A 246 5.74 10.95 17.37
C GLU A 246 5.27 9.58 16.86
N TRP A 247 3.97 9.46 16.55
CA TRP A 247 3.38 8.25 15.99
C TRP A 247 4.02 7.86 14.67
N ASN A 248 4.17 8.80 13.74
CA ASN A 248 4.76 8.54 12.43
C ASN A 248 6.23 8.12 12.53
N ALA A 249 7.00 8.76 13.42
CA ALA A 249 8.38 8.39 13.68
C ALA A 249 8.48 6.95 14.24
N PHE A 250 7.60 6.60 15.18
CA PHE A 250 7.49 5.23 15.70
C PHE A 250 7.19 4.23 14.58
N VAL A 251 6.20 4.49 13.72
CA VAL A 251 5.82 3.57 12.64
C VAL A 251 6.97 3.36 11.64
N ARG A 252 7.72 4.42 11.31
CA ARG A 252 8.83 4.35 10.35
C ARG A 252 10.05 3.58 10.88
N THR A 253 10.29 3.62 12.18
CA THR A 253 11.53 3.10 12.78
C THR A 253 11.35 1.81 13.58
N ARG A 254 10.11 1.33 13.74
CA ARG A 254 9.83 0.14 14.53
C ARG A 254 10.48 -1.13 13.96
N ILE A 255 10.92 -1.97 14.89
CA ILE A 255 11.39 -3.33 14.66
C ILE A 255 10.39 -4.27 15.33
N HIS A 256 10.15 -5.44 14.74
CA HIS A 256 9.22 -6.44 15.28
C HIS A 256 9.86 -7.16 16.46
N SER A 257 9.04 -7.83 17.28
CA SER A 257 9.58 -8.80 18.23
C SER A 257 10.29 -9.93 17.47
N GLU A 258 11.28 -10.55 18.09
CA GLU A 258 11.99 -11.71 17.52
C GLU A 258 11.02 -12.82 17.09
N GLU A 259 10.01 -13.09 17.93
CA GLU A 259 8.93 -14.05 17.63
C GLU A 259 8.20 -13.71 16.33
N LYS A 260 7.80 -12.44 16.13
CA LYS A 260 7.08 -12.04 14.90
C LYS A 260 8.00 -12.00 13.69
N ILE A 261 9.29 -11.69 13.84
CA ILE A 261 10.27 -11.78 12.75
C ILE A 261 10.40 -13.24 12.28
N VAL A 262 10.57 -14.18 13.22
CA VAL A 262 10.65 -15.62 12.91
C VAL A 262 9.38 -16.12 12.24
N ASP A 263 8.22 -15.74 12.75
CA ASP A 263 6.91 -16.07 12.17
C ASP A 263 6.81 -15.62 10.71
N ILE A 264 7.10 -14.35 10.43
CA ILE A 264 7.07 -13.80 9.06
C ILE A 264 8.09 -14.51 8.16
N HIS A 265 9.31 -14.72 8.62
CA HIS A 265 10.34 -15.42 7.82
C HIS A 265 9.91 -16.83 7.47
N ASN A 266 9.30 -17.57 8.40
CA ASN A 266 8.76 -18.90 8.13
C ASN A 266 7.65 -18.86 7.08
N THR A 267 6.71 -17.91 7.17
CA THR A 267 5.65 -17.69 6.18
C THR A 267 6.23 -17.44 4.79
N LEU A 268 7.30 -16.65 4.71
CA LEU A 268 7.96 -16.29 3.45
C LEU A 268 8.94 -17.37 2.95
N GLY A 269 9.20 -18.42 3.72
CA GLY A 269 10.25 -19.41 3.42
C GLY A 269 11.67 -18.83 3.40
N LEU A 270 11.92 -17.78 4.19
CA LEU A 270 13.21 -17.12 4.31
C LEU A 270 14.06 -17.71 5.44
N GLU A 271 15.37 -17.74 5.24
CA GLU A 271 16.31 -17.97 6.34
C GLU A 271 16.39 -16.70 7.21
N ASN A 272 16.27 -16.86 8.52
CA ASN A 272 16.47 -15.75 9.45
C ASN A 272 17.96 -15.52 9.73
N ASP A 273 18.60 -14.77 8.83
CA ASP A 273 20.00 -14.35 8.92
C ASP A 273 20.20 -13.04 9.71
N GLY A 274 19.12 -12.44 10.21
CA GLY A 274 19.12 -11.18 10.95
C GLY A 274 19.18 -9.91 10.10
N CYS A 275 19.19 -10.00 8.76
CA CYS A 275 19.28 -8.83 7.89
C CYS A 275 17.93 -8.10 7.70
N LEU A 276 16.82 -8.85 7.61
CA LEU A 276 15.48 -8.28 7.36
C LEU A 276 14.67 -8.18 8.67
N THR A 277 14.82 -7.05 9.37
CA THR A 277 14.18 -6.82 10.69
C THR A 277 13.20 -5.65 10.73
N SER A 278 13.21 -4.77 9.72
CA SER A 278 12.28 -3.64 9.62
C SER A 278 10.85 -4.14 9.59
N ALA A 279 10.05 -3.75 10.58
CA ALA A 279 8.72 -4.30 10.71
C ALA A 279 7.73 -3.75 9.67
N VAL A 280 8.02 -2.59 9.09
CA VAL A 280 7.29 -2.07 7.93
C VAL A 280 7.55 -2.96 6.72
N VAL A 281 8.82 -3.22 6.41
CA VAL A 281 9.19 -4.03 5.24
C VAL A 281 8.68 -5.47 5.42
N LEU A 282 8.84 -6.05 6.61
CA LEU A 282 8.32 -7.39 6.91
C LEU A 282 6.80 -7.49 6.73
N ASN A 283 6.03 -6.51 7.22
CA ASN A 283 4.59 -6.47 7.00
C ASN A 283 4.25 -6.37 5.50
N HIS A 284 4.97 -5.51 4.75
CA HIS A 284 4.77 -5.37 3.32
C HIS A 284 4.96 -6.70 2.59
N VAL A 285 6.10 -7.37 2.79
CA VAL A 285 6.39 -8.61 2.05
C VAL A 285 5.46 -9.75 2.46
N GLU A 286 5.00 -9.80 3.72
CA GLU A 286 3.96 -10.72 4.20
C GLU A 286 2.61 -10.44 3.52
N ASP A 287 2.16 -9.17 3.48
CA ASP A 287 0.95 -8.77 2.75
C ASP A 287 1.00 -9.18 1.27
N TRP A 288 2.13 -8.92 0.62
CA TRP A 288 2.32 -9.18 -0.81
C TRP A 288 2.43 -10.66 -1.10
N HIS A 289 2.99 -11.45 -0.18
CA HIS A 289 3.02 -12.90 -0.27
C HIS A 289 1.59 -13.47 -0.29
N PHE A 290 0.74 -13.06 0.66
CA PHE A 290 -0.65 -13.52 0.67
C PHE A 290 -1.43 -13.07 -0.58
N ALA A 291 -1.29 -11.81 -0.98
CA ALA A 291 -1.95 -11.32 -2.19
C ALA A 291 -1.49 -12.03 -3.47
N HIS A 292 -0.19 -12.35 -3.56
CA HIS A 292 0.38 -13.09 -4.69
C HIS A 292 -0.09 -14.56 -4.70
N ALA A 293 -0.13 -15.22 -3.54
CA ALA A 293 -0.68 -16.57 -3.41
C ALA A 293 -2.15 -16.60 -3.87
N ASP A 294 -2.98 -15.67 -3.38
CA ASP A 294 -4.37 -15.51 -3.82
C ASP A 294 -4.49 -15.30 -5.33
N LEU A 295 -3.55 -14.56 -5.93
CA LEU A 295 -3.53 -14.29 -7.37
C LEU A 295 -3.17 -15.51 -8.21
N THR A 296 -2.22 -16.31 -7.75
CA THR A 296 -1.64 -17.42 -8.52
C THR A 296 -2.33 -18.76 -8.28
N ASP A 297 -3.00 -18.93 -7.14
CA ASP A 297 -3.84 -20.11 -6.87
C ASP A 297 -5.13 -20.13 -7.70
N ARG A 298 -5.47 -19.03 -8.38
CA ARG A 298 -6.38 -19.05 -9.54
C ARG A 298 -5.70 -19.83 -10.67
N GLY A 299 -5.90 -21.14 -10.70
CA GLY A 299 -5.46 -21.98 -11.82
C GLY A 299 -5.90 -21.39 -13.18
N PRO A 300 -5.27 -21.76 -14.30
CA PRO A 300 -5.39 -21.08 -15.61
C PRO A 300 -6.75 -21.21 -16.32
N GLY A 301 -7.85 -21.41 -15.60
CA GLY A 301 -9.19 -21.60 -16.15
C GLY A 301 -10.17 -20.57 -15.65
N LEU A 302 -10.36 -19.50 -16.43
CA LEU A 302 -11.64 -18.89 -16.82
C LEU A 302 -11.29 -17.65 -17.68
N GLN A 303 -11.01 -17.91 -18.96
CA GLN A 303 -11.15 -16.93 -20.04
C GLN A 303 -12.62 -16.77 -20.39
#